data_AF-A0A0C2R9P3-F1
#
_entry.id   AF-A0A0C2R9P3-F1
#
_cell.length_a   1.000
_cell.length_b   1.000
_cell.length_c   1.000
_cell.angle_alpha   90.00
_cell.angle_beta   90.00
_cell.angle_gamma   90.00
#
_symmetry.space_group_name_H-M   'P 1'
#
loop_
_entity.id
_entity.type
_entity.pdbx_description
1 polymer ?
#
loop_
_entity_poly.entity_id
_entity_poly.type
_entity_poly.pdbx_seq_one_letter_code
_entity_poly.pdbx_strand_id
1 'polypeptide(L)'
;MKKWSAAAFGAVLLLGGCMPTFQQEDEVVQENVPEETESQTVIIPNFQISEDYYRTLLPFEPSPSRGMVVNNVASNFDVAELESGLMRIAQQSFDSADYFFQPGQFLDSGTITSWLSREYNEAQLGENDLEPEENVGLNPIDSGEGNREERAKNSPIYLAHIQEHNYFAKSGEDESKVRLGGVVVGLALNSVYYYQDDNNPFGATFEEPIPTDKLEEEGKKMAQEVVQRMRTMAQEDPEKADLADVPITVALFKQEPRNAVIPGNFIGYSSAAGGSDELGDWSALNENYVLFPSSEANENFRDDETAFLNFKQDVETYFPNFNSVIGTGRYQGDQLTNLKIDIPIQFYGKAEIVGFTQFIAGRLIDQFPSYFAIEVSITSANGPEALILKESEETEPFVHIYEH
;
A
#
# COMPACT_ATOMS: atom_id res chain seq x y z
N MET A 1 21.04 -10.00 83.52
CA MET A 1 22.50 -9.89 83.78
C MET A 1 23.24 -10.03 82.45
N LYS A 2 24.14 -9.08 82.17
CA LYS A 2 25.22 -9.04 81.14
C LYS A 2 24.80 -9.19 79.66
N LYS A 3 24.85 -8.16 78.79
CA LYS A 3 25.90 -7.22 78.31
C LYS A 3 26.81 -7.78 77.19
N TRP A 4 26.83 -7.01 76.08
CA TRP A 4 27.83 -6.81 74.99
C TRP A 4 27.41 -7.37 73.62
N SER A 5 27.08 -6.55 72.61
CA SER A 5 27.87 -5.54 71.85
C SER A 5 28.88 -6.16 70.89
N ALA A 6 28.58 -6.16 69.59
CA ALA A 6 29.55 -5.98 68.51
C ALA A 6 28.83 -5.57 67.22
N ALA A 7 29.25 -4.43 66.68
CA ALA A 7 28.82 -3.84 65.42
C ALA A 7 29.40 -4.62 64.22
N ALA A 8 28.63 -4.72 63.14
CA ALA A 8 29.17 -4.89 61.80
C ALA A 8 28.30 -4.08 60.82
N PHE A 9 28.83 -2.91 60.48
CA PHE A 9 28.32 -2.00 59.47
C PHE A 9 28.66 -2.63 58.11
N GLY A 10 27.71 -3.37 57.53
CA GLY A 10 27.81 -3.89 56.16
C GLY A 10 26.98 -2.99 55.24
N ALA A 11 27.64 -2.03 54.60
CA ALA A 11 27.03 -1.20 53.57
C ALA A 11 26.66 -2.09 52.37
N VAL A 12 25.39 -2.49 52.28
CA VAL A 12 24.81 -3.00 51.03
C VAL A 12 24.61 -1.78 50.14
N LEU A 13 25.56 -1.56 49.24
CA LEU A 13 25.37 -0.72 48.07
C LEU A 13 24.19 -1.29 47.28
N LEU A 14 23.01 -0.70 47.47
CA LEU A 14 21.92 -0.79 46.51
C LEU A 14 22.39 -0.10 45.24
N LEU A 15 23.02 -0.88 44.35
CA LEU A 15 23.10 -0.55 42.93
C LEU A 15 21.66 -0.60 42.39
N GLY A 16 20.89 0.45 42.67
CA GLY A 16 19.73 0.82 41.88
C GLY A 16 20.23 1.33 40.53
N GLY A 17 20.75 0.42 39.72
CA GLY A 17 20.83 0.65 38.29
C GLY A 17 19.40 0.65 37.79
N CYS A 18 18.89 1.84 37.44
CA CYS A 18 17.81 1.93 36.47
C CYS A 18 18.33 1.27 35.19
N MET A 19 18.09 -0.03 35.06
CA MET A 19 18.15 -0.71 33.78
C MET A 19 17.12 0.02 32.91
N PRO A 20 17.50 0.52 31.72
CA PRO A 20 16.51 1.04 30.80
C PRO A 20 15.58 -0.13 30.51
N THR A 21 14.34 -0.03 30.96
CA THR A 21 13.27 -0.93 30.59
C THR A 21 13.20 -0.86 29.08
N PHE A 22 13.72 -1.87 28.39
CA PHE A 22 13.34 -2.11 27.00
C PHE A 22 11.83 -2.35 27.05
N GLN A 23 11.10 -1.27 26.74
CA GLN A 23 9.81 -1.20 26.07
C GLN A 23 9.10 -2.57 26.01
N GLN A 24 8.13 -2.77 26.91
CA GLN A 24 7.34 -4.01 27.01
C GLN A 24 6.61 -4.25 25.68
N GLU A 25 6.80 -5.43 25.11
CA GLU A 25 6.02 -5.98 24.01
C GLU A 25 4.80 -6.70 24.61
N ASP A 26 3.60 -6.50 24.03
CA ASP A 26 2.37 -7.18 24.50
C ASP A 26 2.30 -8.56 23.84
N GLU A 27 2.56 -9.62 24.60
CA GLU A 27 2.28 -11.00 24.19
C GLU A 27 0.78 -11.30 24.36
N VAL A 28 0.12 -11.69 23.27
CA VAL A 28 -1.31 -12.01 23.21
C VAL A 28 -1.54 -13.29 22.41
N VAL A 29 -2.68 -13.94 22.61
CA VAL A 29 -3.04 -15.18 21.90
C VAL A 29 -4.01 -14.87 20.76
N GLN A 30 -3.76 -15.39 19.56
CA GLN A 30 -4.70 -15.27 18.45
C GLN A 30 -5.83 -16.29 18.61
N GLU A 31 -7.09 -15.83 18.69
CA GLU A 31 -8.28 -16.71 18.88
C GLU A 31 -8.67 -17.49 17.62
N ASN A 32 -8.20 -16.99 16.49
CA ASN A 32 -8.63 -17.29 15.14
C ASN A 32 -7.79 -18.39 14.48
N VAL A 33 -7.32 -19.34 15.29
CA VAL A 33 -6.49 -20.47 14.85
C VAL A 33 -7.35 -21.74 14.97
N PRO A 34 -7.38 -22.63 13.96
CA PRO A 34 -8.24 -23.83 13.98
C PRO A 34 -8.08 -24.63 15.30
N GLU A 35 -9.18 -25.19 15.84
CA GLU A 35 -9.23 -25.85 17.17
C GLU A 35 -8.18 -26.98 17.37
N GLU A 36 -7.60 -27.52 16.29
CA GLU A 36 -6.54 -28.56 16.35
C GLU A 36 -5.10 -28.00 16.34
N THR A 37 -4.92 -26.70 16.17
CA THR A 37 -3.64 -26.00 16.20
C THR A 37 -3.46 -25.36 17.58
N GLU A 38 -2.32 -25.60 18.23
CA GLU A 38 -2.00 -24.94 19.50
C GLU A 38 -2.14 -23.42 19.34
N SER A 39 -2.89 -22.80 20.25
CA SER A 39 -3.16 -21.36 20.24
C SER A 39 -1.87 -20.55 20.02
N GLN A 40 -1.79 -19.84 18.91
CA GLN A 40 -0.57 -19.13 18.55
C GLN A 40 -0.42 -17.87 19.41
N THR A 41 0.70 -17.78 20.13
CA THR A 41 1.08 -16.54 20.82
C THR A 41 1.67 -15.60 19.78
N VAL A 42 1.08 -14.41 19.67
CA VAL A 42 1.55 -13.32 18.83
C VAL A 42 1.98 -12.13 19.70
N ILE A 43 2.89 -11.33 19.16
CA ILE A 43 3.42 -10.14 19.81
C ILE A 43 2.91 -8.92 19.06
N ILE A 44 2.37 -7.94 19.80
CA ILE A 44 2.05 -6.61 19.28
C ILE A 44 3.26 -5.71 19.56
N PRO A 45 3.95 -5.21 18.50
CA PRO A 45 5.01 -4.24 18.68
C PRO A 45 4.50 -2.98 19.39
N ASN A 46 5.33 -2.38 20.22
CA ASN A 46 4.98 -1.13 20.91
C ASN A 46 5.31 0.14 20.10
N PHE A 47 5.96 -0.02 18.94
CA PHE A 47 6.33 1.07 18.07
C PHE A 47 5.47 1.06 16.80
N GLN A 48 4.78 2.15 16.56
CA GLN A 48 4.08 2.45 15.32
C GLN A 48 4.90 3.52 14.58
N ILE A 49 5.18 3.29 13.30
CA ILE A 49 6.08 4.16 12.52
C ILE A 49 5.43 5.54 12.31
N SER A 50 4.17 5.55 11.89
CA SER A 50 3.32 6.75 11.73
C SER A 50 1.85 6.35 11.83
N GLU A 51 0.96 7.33 11.92
CA GLU A 51 -0.50 7.10 11.94
C GLU A 51 -0.99 6.40 10.66
N ASP A 52 -0.29 6.58 9.53
CA ASP A 52 -0.58 5.95 8.23
C ASP A 52 -0.34 4.42 8.23
N TYR A 53 0.47 3.90 9.15
CA TYR A 53 0.84 2.50 9.21
C TYR A 53 0.31 1.82 10.46
N TYR A 54 -0.09 0.57 10.31
CA TYR A 54 -0.51 -0.29 11.42
C TYR A 54 0.70 -1.00 12.03
N ARG A 55 0.59 -1.34 13.31
CA ARG A 55 1.54 -2.26 13.95
C ARG A 55 1.32 -3.67 13.40
N THR A 56 2.38 -4.28 12.89
CA THR A 56 2.32 -5.64 12.31
C THR A 56 2.44 -6.70 13.41
N LEU A 57 1.53 -7.68 13.43
CA LEU A 57 1.61 -8.81 14.36
C LEU A 57 2.87 -9.67 14.11
N LEU A 58 3.47 -10.15 15.20
CA LEU A 58 4.65 -11.02 15.17
C LEU A 58 4.35 -12.40 15.80
N PRO A 59 5.00 -13.51 15.39
CA PRO A 59 6.01 -13.59 14.33
C PRO A 59 5.44 -13.18 12.97
N PHE A 60 6.28 -12.57 12.14
CA PHE A 60 5.83 -12.10 10.82
C PHE A 60 5.43 -13.29 9.95
N GLU A 61 4.16 -13.30 9.54
CA GLU A 61 3.61 -14.30 8.63
C GLU A 61 3.57 -13.75 7.21
N PRO A 62 4.43 -14.23 6.30
CA PRO A 62 4.37 -13.81 4.92
C PRO A 62 3.07 -14.28 4.26
N SER A 63 2.52 -13.47 3.37
CA SER A 63 1.35 -13.91 2.62
C SER A 63 1.64 -15.16 1.76
N PRO A 64 0.71 -16.11 1.62
CA PRO A 64 0.82 -17.23 0.68
C PRO A 64 0.88 -16.78 -0.79
N SER A 65 0.60 -15.50 -1.06
CA SER A 65 0.72 -14.84 -2.37
C SER A 65 1.96 -13.97 -2.54
N ARG A 66 2.92 -14.05 -1.59
CA ARG A 66 4.10 -13.18 -1.54
C ARG A 66 4.85 -13.12 -2.87
N GLY A 67 5.05 -11.89 -3.35
CA GLY A 67 5.82 -11.59 -4.56
C GLY A 67 5.01 -11.63 -5.85
N MET A 68 3.74 -12.08 -5.83
CA MET A 68 2.89 -11.99 -7.02
C MET A 68 2.60 -10.55 -7.45
N VAL A 69 2.41 -9.63 -6.49
CA VAL A 69 2.16 -8.21 -6.77
C VAL A 69 3.26 -7.61 -7.67
N VAL A 70 4.51 -7.98 -7.46
CA VAL A 70 5.68 -7.50 -8.24
C VAL A 70 5.65 -7.97 -9.69
N ASN A 71 5.03 -9.14 -9.96
CA ASN A 71 4.96 -9.70 -11.31
C ASN A 71 3.72 -9.25 -12.07
N ASN A 72 2.64 -8.94 -11.35
CA ASN A 72 1.32 -8.70 -11.92
C ASN A 72 0.98 -7.21 -12.09
N VAL A 73 1.56 -6.35 -11.26
CA VAL A 73 1.33 -4.91 -11.28
C VAL A 73 2.35 -4.20 -12.19
N ALA A 74 1.91 -3.20 -12.93
CA ALA A 74 2.63 -2.59 -14.04
C ALA A 74 3.97 -1.93 -13.66
N SER A 75 4.04 -1.28 -12.49
CA SER A 75 5.20 -0.53 -12.05
C SER A 75 5.45 -0.67 -10.54
N ASN A 76 6.68 -0.46 -10.09
CA ASN A 76 6.98 -0.40 -8.65
C ASN A 76 6.29 0.78 -7.95
N PHE A 77 5.93 1.84 -8.68
CA PHE A 77 5.14 2.94 -8.14
C PHE A 77 3.73 2.45 -7.81
N ASP A 78 3.09 1.76 -8.75
CA ASP A 78 1.77 1.15 -8.54
C ASP A 78 1.78 0.10 -7.42
N VAL A 79 2.84 -0.71 -7.30
CA VAL A 79 2.96 -1.70 -6.20
C VAL A 79 2.97 -0.99 -4.85
N ALA A 80 3.84 0.01 -4.69
CA ALA A 80 3.97 0.75 -3.43
C ALA A 80 2.66 1.47 -3.08
N GLU A 81 1.99 2.03 -4.08
CA GLU A 81 0.75 2.74 -3.87
C GLU A 81 -0.45 1.82 -3.61
N LEU A 82 -0.52 0.67 -4.28
CA LEU A 82 -1.54 -0.35 -4.02
C LEU A 82 -1.45 -0.80 -2.56
N GLU A 83 -0.26 -1.13 -2.04
CA GLU A 83 -0.10 -1.59 -0.66
C GLU A 83 -0.35 -0.46 0.35
N SER A 84 0.29 0.70 0.19
CA SER A 84 0.15 1.79 1.16
C SER A 84 -1.22 2.45 1.10
N GLY A 85 -1.79 2.67 -0.08
CA GLY A 85 -3.14 3.23 -0.23
C GLY A 85 -4.23 2.27 0.25
N LEU A 86 -4.03 0.95 0.16
CA LEU A 86 -4.97 0.00 0.76
C LEU A 86 -4.97 0.08 2.30
N MET A 87 -3.82 0.39 2.93
CA MET A 87 -3.78 0.73 4.35
C MET A 87 -4.51 2.04 4.64
N ARG A 88 -4.35 3.08 3.82
CA ARG A 88 -5.11 4.35 3.98
C ARG A 88 -6.62 4.15 3.86
N ILE A 89 -7.07 3.26 2.98
CA ILE A 89 -8.50 2.90 2.86
C ILE A 89 -8.96 2.11 4.09
N ALA A 90 -8.15 1.21 4.61
CA ALA A 90 -8.49 0.44 5.80
C ALA A 90 -8.77 1.33 7.02
N GLN A 91 -8.10 2.46 7.13
CA GLN A 91 -8.29 3.42 8.24
C GLN A 91 -9.69 4.03 8.29
N GLN A 92 -10.46 3.96 7.20
CA GLN A 92 -11.87 4.41 7.22
C GLN A 92 -12.74 3.56 8.15
N SER A 93 -12.35 2.31 8.40
CA SER A 93 -13.11 1.33 9.20
C SER A 93 -12.32 0.74 10.36
N PHE A 94 -10.99 0.75 10.30
CA PHE A 94 -10.09 0.09 11.23
C PHE A 94 -9.04 1.10 11.72
N ASP A 95 -9.26 1.77 12.86
CA ASP A 95 -8.31 2.77 13.36
C ASP A 95 -6.92 2.14 13.65
N SER A 96 -5.84 2.75 13.18
CA SER A 96 -4.47 2.21 13.36
C SER A 96 -4.00 2.21 14.81
N ALA A 97 -4.67 2.96 15.70
CA ALA A 97 -4.46 2.91 17.14
C ALA A 97 -4.98 1.60 17.77
N ASP A 98 -6.12 1.09 17.27
CA ASP A 98 -6.85 -0.03 17.88
C ASP A 98 -6.69 -1.36 17.12
N TYR A 99 -6.30 -1.28 15.85
CA TYR A 99 -6.13 -2.43 14.97
C TYR A 99 -4.67 -2.71 14.63
N PHE A 100 -4.39 -3.97 14.30
CA PHE A 100 -3.07 -4.50 13.97
C PHE A 100 -3.10 -5.15 12.59
N PHE A 101 -2.01 -5.03 11.86
CA PHE A 101 -1.93 -5.53 10.49
C PHE A 101 -1.29 -6.92 10.41
N GLN A 102 -1.82 -7.71 9.49
CA GLN A 102 -1.20 -8.94 9.01
C GLN A 102 -1.34 -8.98 7.47
N PRO A 103 -0.30 -9.40 6.73
CA PRO A 103 -0.44 -9.72 5.31
C PRO A 103 -1.54 -10.76 5.09
N GLY A 104 -2.24 -10.70 3.96
CA GLY A 104 -3.34 -11.61 3.65
C GLY A 104 -2.95 -13.09 3.75
N GLN A 105 -3.84 -13.88 4.34
CA GLN A 105 -3.66 -15.32 4.62
C GLN A 105 -4.74 -16.18 3.94
N PHE A 106 -5.83 -15.61 3.46
CA PHE A 106 -6.96 -16.38 2.94
C PHE A 106 -6.88 -16.65 1.44
N LEU A 107 -6.29 -15.74 0.68
CA LEU A 107 -6.12 -15.82 -0.77
C LEU A 107 -4.68 -16.22 -1.13
N ASP A 108 -4.49 -17.50 -1.42
CA ASP A 108 -3.19 -18.02 -1.84
C ASP A 108 -2.85 -17.77 -3.31
N SER A 109 -1.62 -18.11 -3.70
CA SER A 109 -1.13 -17.93 -5.06
C SER A 109 -1.96 -18.66 -6.11
N GLY A 110 -2.45 -19.87 -5.81
CA GLY A 110 -3.26 -20.65 -6.73
C GLY A 110 -4.62 -20.02 -6.95
N THR A 111 -5.29 -19.64 -5.86
CA THR A 111 -6.59 -18.98 -5.84
C THR A 111 -6.55 -17.69 -6.64
N ILE A 112 -5.59 -16.80 -6.36
CA ILE A 112 -5.44 -15.53 -7.08
C ILE A 112 -5.14 -15.79 -8.56
N THR A 113 -4.25 -16.74 -8.90
CA THR A 113 -3.95 -17.06 -10.31
C THR A 113 -5.20 -17.52 -11.06
N SER A 114 -6.02 -18.38 -10.45
CA SER A 114 -7.28 -18.82 -11.04
C SER A 114 -8.27 -17.68 -11.21
N TRP A 115 -8.40 -16.79 -10.22
CA TRP A 115 -9.31 -15.64 -10.31
C TRP A 115 -8.83 -14.58 -11.32
N LEU A 116 -7.52 -14.39 -11.47
CA LEU A 116 -6.95 -13.47 -12.46
C LEU A 116 -7.05 -14.01 -13.90
N SER A 117 -7.30 -15.30 -14.07
CA SER A 117 -7.45 -15.91 -15.39
C SER A 117 -8.69 -15.38 -16.12
N ARG A 118 -8.75 -15.62 -17.44
CA ARG A 118 -9.98 -15.40 -18.19
C ARG A 118 -11.00 -16.47 -17.84
N GLU A 119 -12.27 -16.09 -17.83
CA GLU A 119 -13.36 -17.04 -17.96
C GLU A 119 -13.25 -17.79 -19.29
N TYR A 120 -13.56 -19.08 -19.28
CA TYR A 120 -13.54 -19.95 -20.45
C TYR A 120 -14.96 -20.27 -20.94
N ASN A 121 -15.11 -20.49 -22.26
CA ASN A 121 -16.32 -21.12 -22.80
C ASN A 121 -16.22 -22.65 -22.71
N GLU A 122 -17.32 -23.34 -22.99
CA GLU A 122 -17.41 -24.81 -22.97
C GLU A 122 -16.32 -25.50 -23.84
N ALA A 123 -15.99 -24.94 -25.01
CA ALA A 123 -14.94 -25.49 -25.86
C ALA A 123 -13.55 -25.35 -25.22
N GLN A 124 -13.26 -24.17 -24.65
CA GLN A 124 -12.00 -23.90 -23.95
C GLN A 124 -11.86 -24.72 -22.67
N LEU A 125 -12.95 -24.97 -21.94
CA LEU A 125 -12.93 -25.88 -20.79
C LEU A 125 -12.50 -27.28 -21.21
N GLY A 126 -13.09 -27.81 -22.29
CA GLY A 126 -12.71 -29.11 -22.84
C GLY A 126 -11.27 -29.17 -23.38
N GLU A 127 -10.74 -28.07 -23.91
CA GLU A 127 -9.34 -27.99 -24.35
C GLU A 127 -8.33 -27.94 -23.20
N ASN A 128 -8.71 -27.33 -22.07
CA ASN A 128 -7.87 -27.19 -20.89
C ASN A 128 -8.07 -28.32 -19.86
N ASP A 129 -8.96 -29.29 -20.13
CA ASP A 129 -9.32 -30.39 -19.22
C ASP A 129 -9.84 -29.86 -17.87
N LEU A 130 -10.68 -28.81 -17.93
CA LEU A 130 -11.29 -28.16 -16.77
C LEU A 130 -12.78 -28.46 -16.68
N GLU A 131 -13.26 -28.72 -15.48
CA GLU A 131 -14.69 -28.84 -15.17
C GLU A 131 -15.35 -27.45 -15.06
N PRO A 132 -16.68 -27.34 -15.27
CA PRO A 132 -17.38 -26.06 -15.15
C PRO A 132 -17.19 -25.34 -13.81
N GLU A 133 -17.06 -26.09 -12.72
CA GLU A 133 -16.84 -25.55 -11.37
C GLU A 133 -15.43 -24.94 -11.19
N GLU A 134 -14.48 -25.30 -12.05
CA GLU A 134 -13.11 -24.76 -12.04
C GLU A 134 -12.99 -23.48 -12.88
N ASN A 135 -14.06 -23.10 -13.60
CA ASN A 135 -14.12 -21.88 -14.42
C ASN A 135 -14.33 -20.62 -13.59
N VAL A 136 -13.34 -20.28 -12.77
CA VAL A 136 -13.43 -19.17 -11.80
C VAL A 136 -12.69 -17.91 -12.27
N GLY A 137 -12.32 -17.80 -13.54
CA GLY A 137 -11.66 -16.60 -14.07
C GLY A 137 -12.56 -15.35 -13.97
N LEU A 138 -12.04 -14.24 -13.47
CA LEU A 138 -12.77 -12.96 -13.37
C LEU A 138 -12.59 -12.08 -14.60
N ASN A 139 -11.53 -12.30 -15.39
CA ASN A 139 -11.33 -11.55 -16.62
C ASN A 139 -12.23 -12.07 -17.74
N PRO A 140 -12.67 -11.19 -18.67
CA PRO A 140 -13.64 -11.57 -19.69
C PRO A 140 -13.09 -12.65 -20.60
N ILE A 141 -14.00 -13.49 -21.09
CA ILE A 141 -13.69 -14.51 -22.09
C ILE A 141 -13.14 -13.89 -23.38
N ASP A 142 -12.06 -14.46 -23.91
CA ASP A 142 -11.60 -14.23 -25.28
C ASP A 142 -12.01 -15.46 -26.11
N SER A 143 -13.01 -15.32 -26.99
CA SER A 143 -13.52 -16.44 -27.79
C SER A 143 -12.56 -16.89 -28.90
N GLY A 144 -11.50 -16.13 -29.18
CA GLY A 144 -10.63 -16.36 -30.33
C GLY A 144 -11.24 -15.94 -31.66
N GLU A 145 -12.50 -15.46 -31.68
CA GLU A 145 -13.18 -15.02 -32.89
C GLU A 145 -12.77 -13.60 -33.29
N GLY A 146 -12.52 -13.38 -34.59
CA GLY A 146 -12.08 -12.08 -35.10
C GLY A 146 -10.57 -11.87 -34.99
N ASN A 147 -10.12 -10.68 -35.39
CA ASN A 147 -8.69 -10.35 -35.33
C ASN A 147 -8.27 -9.93 -33.92
N ARG A 148 -6.96 -9.99 -33.63
CA ARG A 148 -6.44 -9.77 -32.28
C ARG A 148 -6.78 -8.40 -31.68
N GLU A 149 -6.81 -7.36 -32.51
CA GLU A 149 -7.15 -5.99 -32.09
C GLU A 149 -8.63 -5.89 -31.69
N GLU A 150 -9.54 -6.50 -32.46
CA GLU A 150 -10.97 -6.57 -32.11
C GLU A 150 -11.19 -7.31 -30.79
N ARG A 151 -10.48 -8.42 -30.57
CA ARG A 151 -10.57 -9.18 -29.32
C ARG A 151 -9.99 -8.40 -28.13
N ALA A 152 -8.90 -7.66 -28.32
CA ALA A 152 -8.33 -6.80 -27.28
C ALA A 152 -9.31 -5.71 -26.83
N LYS A 153 -10.08 -5.14 -27.77
CA LYS A 153 -11.14 -4.14 -27.50
C LYS A 153 -12.34 -4.72 -26.77
N ASN A 154 -12.78 -5.90 -27.18
CA ASN A 154 -14.01 -6.50 -26.65
C ASN A 154 -13.78 -7.22 -25.32
N SER A 155 -12.60 -7.80 -25.14
CA SER A 155 -12.26 -8.64 -23.99
C SER A 155 -10.85 -8.31 -23.46
N PRO A 156 -10.57 -7.07 -23.03
CA PRO A 156 -9.30 -6.74 -22.41
C PRO A 156 -9.15 -7.46 -21.06
N ILE A 157 -7.90 -7.59 -20.59
CA ILE A 157 -7.66 -8.00 -19.20
C ILE A 157 -7.87 -6.77 -18.32
N TYR A 158 -9.01 -6.71 -17.63
CA TYR A 158 -9.32 -5.62 -16.70
C TYR A 158 -8.55 -5.79 -15.39
N LEU A 159 -8.56 -6.98 -14.80
CA LEU A 159 -7.98 -7.25 -13.49
C LEU A 159 -6.57 -7.81 -13.63
N ALA A 160 -5.59 -7.09 -13.10
CA ALA A 160 -4.19 -7.50 -13.11
C ALA A 160 -3.79 -8.21 -11.81
N HIS A 161 -4.29 -7.74 -10.67
CA HIS A 161 -3.91 -8.29 -9.36
C HIS A 161 -5.01 -8.16 -8.30
N ILE A 162 -4.92 -9.00 -7.28
CA ILE A 162 -5.76 -8.98 -6.08
C ILE A 162 -4.82 -8.99 -4.87
N GLN A 163 -4.93 -8.00 -4.00
CA GLN A 163 -4.13 -7.84 -2.78
C GLN A 163 -5.04 -7.96 -1.55
N GLU A 164 -4.68 -8.80 -0.57
CA GLU A 164 -5.44 -8.97 0.69
C GLU A 164 -4.64 -8.44 1.88
N HIS A 165 -5.28 -7.63 2.72
CA HIS A 165 -4.80 -7.17 4.02
C HIS A 165 -5.76 -7.60 5.13
N ASN A 166 -5.22 -8.15 6.22
CA ASN A 166 -6.01 -8.59 7.38
C ASN A 166 -5.76 -7.66 8.57
N TYR A 167 -6.83 -7.27 9.24
CA TYR A 167 -6.78 -6.35 10.38
C TYR A 167 -7.36 -7.02 11.62
N PHE A 168 -6.55 -7.08 12.68
CA PHE A 168 -6.87 -7.71 13.95
C PHE A 168 -7.12 -6.66 15.01
N ALA A 169 -7.96 -6.96 15.99
CA ALA A 169 -8.16 -6.13 17.17
C ALA A 169 -8.05 -6.98 18.44
N LYS A 170 -7.74 -6.35 19.58
CA LYS A 170 -7.81 -7.04 20.88
C LYS A 170 -9.24 -7.55 21.10
N SER A 171 -9.37 -8.75 21.64
CA SER A 171 -10.68 -9.33 21.91
C SER A 171 -11.37 -8.55 23.02
N GLY A 172 -12.66 -8.22 22.82
CA GLY A 172 -13.43 -7.49 23.84
C GLY A 172 -13.74 -8.34 25.08
N GLU A 173 -13.62 -9.65 24.96
CA GLU A 173 -13.82 -10.61 26.05
C GLU A 173 -12.53 -10.86 26.84
N ASP A 174 -11.38 -10.79 26.17
CA ASP A 174 -10.05 -11.02 26.74
C ASP A 174 -8.97 -10.21 26.03
N GLU A 175 -8.50 -9.13 26.66
CA GLU A 175 -7.45 -8.26 26.11
C GLU A 175 -6.09 -8.96 25.96
N SER A 176 -5.91 -10.15 26.57
CA SER A 176 -4.74 -11.00 26.32
C SER A 176 -4.82 -11.74 24.99
N LYS A 177 -5.82 -11.43 24.16
CA LYS A 177 -6.06 -12.07 22.88
C LYS A 177 -6.37 -11.10 21.76
N VAL A 178 -6.14 -11.54 20.52
CA VAL A 178 -6.51 -10.83 19.30
C VAL A 178 -7.38 -11.70 18.39
N ARG A 179 -8.29 -11.05 17.67
CA ARG A 179 -9.21 -11.69 16.72
C ARG A 179 -9.27 -10.91 15.42
N LEU A 180 -9.57 -11.58 14.32
CA LEU A 180 -9.78 -10.91 13.04
C LEU A 180 -10.93 -9.91 13.18
N GLY A 181 -10.64 -8.65 12.89
CA GLY A 181 -11.58 -7.55 12.95
C GLY A 181 -12.14 -7.15 11.58
N GLY A 182 -11.43 -7.48 10.50
CA GLY A 182 -11.84 -7.19 9.13
C GLY A 182 -10.78 -7.54 8.10
N VAL A 183 -11.22 -7.60 6.85
CA VAL A 183 -10.35 -7.84 5.68
C VAL A 183 -10.55 -6.71 4.67
N VAL A 184 -9.44 -6.28 4.06
CA VAL A 184 -9.46 -5.29 2.97
C VAL A 184 -8.79 -5.90 1.74
N VAL A 185 -9.48 -5.84 0.61
CA VAL A 185 -9.03 -6.40 -0.66
C VAL A 185 -8.86 -5.28 -1.70
N GLY A 186 -7.68 -5.16 -2.28
CA GLY A 186 -7.41 -4.26 -3.40
C GLY A 186 -7.49 -5.00 -4.72
N LEU A 187 -8.26 -4.48 -5.68
CA LEU A 187 -8.31 -4.96 -7.05
C LEU A 187 -7.49 -4.01 -7.94
N ALA A 188 -6.33 -4.45 -8.42
CA ALA A 188 -5.50 -3.69 -9.32
C ALA A 188 -5.99 -3.88 -10.76
N LEU A 189 -6.50 -2.80 -11.35
CA LEU A 189 -7.14 -2.77 -12.65
C LEU A 189 -6.22 -2.12 -13.69
N ASN A 190 -6.21 -2.64 -14.92
CA ASN A 190 -5.41 -2.11 -16.01
C ASN A 190 -6.10 -0.91 -16.66
N SER A 191 -5.45 0.26 -16.66
CA SER A 191 -5.88 1.38 -17.52
C SER A 191 -5.54 1.15 -19.00
N VAL A 192 -4.56 0.29 -19.29
CA VAL A 192 -4.13 -0.09 -20.63
C VAL A 192 -3.94 -1.59 -20.69
N TYR A 193 -4.61 -2.25 -21.64
CA TYR A 193 -4.41 -3.66 -21.93
C TYR A 193 -3.27 -3.84 -22.94
N TYR A 194 -2.20 -4.50 -22.51
CA TYR A 194 -1.05 -4.81 -23.36
C TYR A 194 -1.21 -6.20 -23.98
N TYR A 195 -1.07 -6.30 -25.29
CA TYR A 195 -1.21 -7.57 -26.02
C TYR A 195 -0.22 -7.72 -27.17
N GLN A 196 -0.06 -8.95 -27.65
CA GLN A 196 0.77 -9.30 -28.82
C GLN A 196 -0.09 -10.01 -29.87
N ASP A 197 0.41 -10.08 -31.10
CA ASP A 197 -0.20 -10.86 -32.18
C ASP A 197 -0.10 -12.36 -31.86
N ASP A 198 -1.20 -13.09 -32.03
CA ASP A 198 -1.28 -14.54 -31.78
C ASP A 198 -0.23 -15.32 -32.59
N ASN A 199 0.10 -14.83 -33.79
CA ASN A 199 1.07 -15.48 -34.68
C ASN A 199 2.53 -15.07 -34.39
N ASN A 200 2.73 -14.09 -33.51
CA ASN A 200 4.06 -13.61 -33.13
C ASN A 200 4.10 -13.16 -31.66
N PRO A 201 4.08 -14.11 -30.70
CA PRO A 201 4.13 -13.80 -29.26
C PRO A 201 5.49 -13.23 -28.79
N PHE A 202 6.47 -13.10 -29.68
CA PHE A 202 7.74 -12.41 -29.39
C PHE A 202 7.87 -11.09 -30.19
N GLY A 203 6.77 -10.66 -30.82
CA GLY A 203 6.69 -9.45 -31.62
C GLY A 203 6.43 -8.19 -30.79
N ALA A 204 6.03 -7.14 -31.49
CA ALA A 204 5.65 -5.86 -30.89
C ALA A 204 4.50 -6.02 -29.90
N THR A 205 4.56 -5.25 -28.81
CA THR A 205 3.46 -5.09 -27.87
C THR A 205 2.55 -3.96 -28.36
N PHE A 206 1.26 -4.25 -28.43
CA PHE A 206 0.19 -3.31 -28.73
C PHE A 206 -0.53 -2.92 -27.44
N GLU A 207 -1.18 -1.76 -27.47
CA GLU A 207 -1.84 -1.14 -26.33
C GLU A 207 -3.30 -0.86 -26.68
N GLU A 208 -4.20 -1.29 -25.80
CA GLU A 208 -5.62 -0.94 -25.86
C GLU A 208 -6.00 -0.17 -24.59
N PRO A 209 -6.17 1.16 -24.66
CA PRO A 209 -6.61 1.95 -23.52
C PRO A 209 -8.02 1.56 -23.08
N ILE A 210 -8.23 1.43 -21.77
CA ILE A 210 -9.52 1.10 -21.18
C ILE A 210 -10.13 2.37 -20.57
N PRO A 211 -11.33 2.80 -21.01
CA PRO A 211 -12.04 3.92 -20.40
C PRO A 211 -12.25 3.73 -18.89
N THR A 212 -12.05 4.79 -18.10
CA THR A 212 -12.12 4.70 -16.62
C THR A 212 -13.51 4.33 -16.12
N ASP A 213 -14.57 4.80 -16.76
CA ASP A 213 -15.95 4.42 -16.48
C ASP A 213 -16.19 2.93 -16.70
N LYS A 214 -15.62 2.37 -17.77
CA LYS A 214 -15.71 0.93 -18.05
C LYS A 214 -14.88 0.11 -17.05
N LEU A 215 -13.70 0.60 -16.69
CA LEU A 215 -12.83 -0.02 -15.70
C LEU A 215 -13.51 -0.09 -14.33
N GLU A 216 -14.17 1.00 -13.92
CA GLU A 216 -14.95 1.06 -12.69
C GLU A 216 -16.15 0.10 -12.75
N GLU A 217 -16.92 0.09 -13.85
CA GLU A 217 -18.06 -0.81 -14.02
C GLU A 217 -17.66 -2.29 -13.84
N GLU A 218 -16.62 -2.73 -14.54
CA GLU A 218 -16.15 -4.12 -14.47
C GLU A 218 -15.48 -4.44 -13.12
N GLY A 219 -14.68 -3.51 -12.59
CA GLY A 219 -14.07 -3.66 -11.27
C GLY A 219 -15.11 -3.86 -10.15
N LYS A 220 -16.24 -3.15 -10.19
CA LYS A 220 -17.33 -3.32 -9.22
C LYS A 220 -18.00 -4.70 -9.31
N LYS A 221 -18.17 -5.24 -10.52
CA LYS A 221 -18.70 -6.61 -10.72
C LYS A 221 -17.73 -7.65 -10.16
N MET A 222 -16.45 -7.52 -10.47
CA MET A 222 -15.40 -8.42 -9.97
C MET A 222 -15.28 -8.34 -8.45
N ALA A 223 -15.41 -7.15 -7.86
CA ALA A 223 -15.41 -6.96 -6.41
C ALA A 223 -16.55 -7.71 -5.71
N GLN A 224 -17.75 -7.65 -6.28
CA GLN A 224 -18.92 -8.37 -5.76
C GLN A 224 -18.69 -9.89 -5.78
N GLU A 225 -18.16 -10.41 -6.89
CA GLU A 225 -17.81 -11.83 -7.04
C GLU A 225 -16.71 -12.26 -6.05
N VAL A 226 -15.68 -11.43 -5.85
CA VAL A 226 -14.61 -11.69 -4.88
C VAL A 226 -15.17 -11.82 -3.45
N VAL A 227 -16.06 -10.91 -3.03
CA VAL A 227 -16.70 -10.99 -1.71
C VAL A 227 -17.52 -12.27 -1.57
N GLN A 228 -18.34 -12.59 -2.56
CA GLN A 228 -19.16 -13.82 -2.54
C GLN A 228 -18.28 -15.06 -2.41
N ARG A 229 -17.18 -15.15 -3.17
CA ARG A 229 -16.24 -16.28 -3.08
C ARG A 229 -15.55 -16.36 -1.73
N MET A 230 -15.12 -15.23 -1.16
CA MET A 230 -14.54 -15.22 0.20
C MET A 230 -15.53 -15.69 1.26
N ARG A 231 -16.82 -15.35 1.12
CA ARG A 231 -17.89 -15.86 2.00
C ARG A 231 -18.17 -17.36 1.78
N THR A 232 -18.09 -17.85 0.55
CA THR A 232 -18.18 -19.29 0.26
C THR A 232 -17.01 -20.05 0.86
N MET A 233 -15.78 -19.53 0.70
CA MET A 233 -14.59 -20.09 1.35
C MET A 233 -14.77 -20.22 2.87
N ALA A 234 -15.37 -19.21 3.51
CA ALA A 234 -15.65 -19.26 4.95
C ALA A 234 -16.61 -20.40 5.36
N GLN A 235 -17.51 -20.81 4.46
CA GLN A 235 -18.47 -21.88 4.71
C GLN A 235 -17.88 -23.27 4.45
N GLU A 236 -16.96 -23.38 3.49
CA GLU A 236 -16.42 -24.65 3.01
C GLU A 236 -15.12 -25.05 3.71
N ASP A 237 -14.32 -24.07 4.12
CA ASP A 237 -12.99 -24.28 4.71
C ASP A 237 -12.97 -23.83 6.18
N PRO A 238 -12.85 -24.77 7.14
CA PRO A 238 -12.75 -24.45 8.57
C PRO A 238 -11.58 -23.52 8.91
N GLU A 239 -10.49 -23.50 8.12
CA GLU A 239 -9.36 -22.59 8.34
C GLU A 239 -9.68 -21.15 7.95
N LYS A 240 -10.79 -20.93 7.23
CA LYS A 240 -11.24 -19.63 6.75
C LYS A 240 -12.57 -19.20 7.38
N ALA A 241 -13.05 -19.94 8.38
CA ALA A 241 -14.35 -19.70 9.02
C ALA A 241 -14.50 -18.28 9.58
N ASP A 242 -13.40 -17.63 9.98
CA ASP A 242 -13.41 -16.25 10.47
C ASP A 242 -13.89 -15.24 9.43
N LEU A 243 -13.74 -15.55 8.14
CA LEU A 243 -14.28 -14.74 7.05
C LEU A 243 -15.81 -14.74 7.05
N ALA A 244 -16.52 -15.56 7.84
CA ALA A 244 -17.97 -15.57 7.83
C ALA A 244 -18.56 -14.27 8.43
N ASP A 245 -17.98 -13.78 9.52
CA ASP A 245 -18.59 -12.74 10.36
C ASP A 245 -17.89 -11.38 10.31
N VAL A 246 -16.70 -11.28 9.72
CA VAL A 246 -15.95 -10.03 9.65
C VAL A 246 -16.39 -9.16 8.47
N PRO A 247 -16.32 -7.81 8.58
CA PRO A 247 -16.51 -6.94 7.42
C PRO A 247 -15.41 -7.14 6.37
N ILE A 248 -15.78 -7.13 5.10
CA ILE A 248 -14.86 -7.21 3.96
C ILE A 248 -14.99 -5.91 3.16
N THR A 249 -13.91 -5.14 3.07
CA THR A 249 -13.85 -3.93 2.23
C THR A 249 -13.11 -4.26 0.94
N VAL A 250 -13.64 -3.83 -0.20
CA VAL A 250 -12.99 -3.97 -1.50
C VAL A 250 -12.73 -2.59 -2.09
N ALA A 251 -11.50 -2.36 -2.55
CA ALA A 251 -11.07 -1.11 -3.17
C ALA A 251 -10.61 -1.36 -4.61
N LEU A 252 -10.95 -0.44 -5.51
CA LEU A 252 -10.54 -0.48 -6.91
C LEU A 252 -9.35 0.45 -7.11
N PHE A 253 -8.23 -0.12 -7.56
CA PHE A 253 -7.00 0.59 -7.86
C PHE A 253 -6.81 0.62 -9.38
N LYS A 254 -6.78 1.81 -9.97
CA LYS A 254 -6.47 2.00 -11.39
C LYS A 254 -4.96 2.18 -11.53
N GLN A 255 -4.30 1.24 -12.19
CA GLN A 255 -2.87 1.35 -12.49
C GLN A 255 -2.61 2.40 -13.58
N GLU A 256 -1.43 3.01 -13.55
CA GLU A 256 -0.92 3.79 -14.66
C GLU A 256 -0.35 2.91 -15.79
N PRO A 257 -0.15 3.44 -17.01
CA PRO A 257 0.61 2.77 -18.05
C PRO A 257 2.04 2.40 -17.61
N ARG A 258 2.62 1.35 -18.18
CA ARG A 258 3.93 0.79 -17.78
C ARG A 258 5.10 1.78 -17.87
N ASN A 259 4.96 2.82 -18.69
CA ASN A 259 5.97 3.86 -18.89
C ASN A 259 5.73 5.11 -18.02
N ALA A 260 4.68 5.14 -17.20
CA ALA A 260 4.45 6.21 -16.25
C ALA A 260 5.55 6.22 -15.18
N VAL A 261 5.86 7.42 -14.70
CA VAL A 261 6.85 7.66 -13.64
C VAL A 261 6.18 8.15 -12.34
N ILE A 262 4.87 7.92 -12.25
CA ILE A 262 4.00 8.14 -11.10
C ILE A 262 3.12 6.90 -10.93
N PRO A 263 2.61 6.65 -9.71
CA PRO A 263 1.68 5.56 -9.50
C PRO A 263 0.30 5.90 -10.08
N GLY A 264 -0.50 4.86 -10.27
CA GLY A 264 -1.95 4.94 -10.36
C GLY A 264 -2.61 5.37 -9.05
N ASN A 265 -3.92 5.25 -9.00
CA ASN A 265 -4.71 5.78 -7.91
C ASN A 265 -5.92 4.89 -7.59
N PHE A 266 -6.42 4.99 -6.35
CA PHE A 266 -7.71 4.39 -6.02
C PHE A 266 -8.86 5.22 -6.59
N ILE A 267 -9.84 4.54 -7.19
CA ILE A 267 -11.02 5.18 -7.82
C ILE A 267 -12.29 5.01 -6.99
N GLY A 268 -12.32 4.05 -6.06
CA GLY A 268 -13.43 3.88 -5.13
C GLY A 268 -13.31 2.62 -4.28
N TYR A 269 -14.15 2.55 -3.25
CA TYR A 269 -14.25 1.38 -2.37
C TYR A 269 -15.70 1.14 -1.93
N SER A 270 -15.99 -0.10 -1.53
CA SER A 270 -17.24 -0.48 -0.88
C SER A 270 -16.97 -1.55 0.16
N SER A 271 -17.88 -1.71 1.12
CA SER A 271 -17.75 -2.70 2.20
C SER A 271 -19.00 -3.56 2.28
N ALA A 272 -18.78 -4.88 2.44
CA ALA A 272 -19.78 -5.82 2.88
C ALA A 272 -19.74 -5.91 4.41
N ALA A 273 -20.88 -5.74 5.06
CA ALA A 273 -20.99 -5.91 6.51
C ALA A 273 -20.70 -7.37 6.90
N GLY A 274 -20.33 -7.61 8.16
CA GLY A 274 -20.15 -8.95 8.71
C GLY A 274 -21.37 -9.85 8.44
N GLY A 275 -21.11 -11.08 7.97
CA GLY A 275 -22.16 -12.03 7.58
C GLY A 275 -22.84 -11.76 6.22
N SER A 276 -22.55 -10.63 5.57
CA SER A 276 -23.13 -10.29 4.27
C SER A 276 -22.17 -10.60 3.13
N ASP A 277 -22.71 -11.19 2.06
CA ASP A 277 -22.05 -11.45 0.79
C ASP A 277 -22.30 -10.34 -0.26
N GLU A 278 -23.01 -9.28 0.10
CA GLU A 278 -23.35 -8.16 -0.78
C GLU A 278 -22.58 -6.90 -0.40
N LEU A 279 -21.97 -6.24 -1.39
CA LEU A 279 -21.34 -4.94 -1.21
C LEU A 279 -22.40 -3.84 -1.01
N GLY A 280 -22.12 -2.93 -0.09
CA GLY A 280 -22.92 -1.73 0.10
C GLY A 280 -22.70 -0.66 -0.98
N ASP A 281 -23.09 0.56 -0.64
CA ASP A 281 -22.89 1.71 -1.52
C ASP A 281 -21.40 2.01 -1.75
N TRP A 282 -21.06 2.32 -3.00
CA TRP A 282 -19.70 2.66 -3.38
C TRP A 282 -19.36 4.11 -3.01
N SER A 283 -18.24 4.27 -2.33
CA SER A 283 -17.61 5.56 -2.05
C SER A 283 -16.58 5.85 -3.14
N ALA A 284 -16.81 6.90 -3.92
CA ALA A 284 -15.87 7.34 -4.94
C ALA A 284 -14.64 7.99 -4.30
N LEU A 285 -13.46 7.67 -4.83
CA LEU A 285 -12.20 8.28 -4.44
C LEU A 285 -11.68 9.13 -5.60
N ASN A 286 -11.41 10.41 -5.30
CA ASN A 286 -10.83 11.33 -6.26
C ASN A 286 -9.36 11.56 -5.90
N GLU A 287 -8.57 10.49 -5.90
CA GLU A 287 -7.13 10.56 -5.68
C GLU A 287 -6.42 10.68 -7.03
N ASN A 288 -5.41 11.54 -7.13
CA ASN A 288 -4.59 11.65 -8.34
C ASN A 288 -3.13 11.97 -8.01
N TYR A 289 -2.22 11.60 -8.89
CA TYR A 289 -0.79 11.90 -8.81
C TYR A 289 -0.37 12.80 -9.96
N VAL A 290 0.36 13.87 -9.64
CA VAL A 290 0.77 14.88 -10.61
C VAL A 290 2.26 15.15 -10.47
N LEU A 291 2.96 15.19 -11.61
CA LEU A 291 4.38 15.54 -11.65
C LEU A 291 4.59 17.05 -11.63
N PHE A 292 5.68 17.49 -11.02
CA PHE A 292 6.14 18.87 -10.98
C PHE A 292 7.60 18.97 -11.45
N PRO A 293 7.95 19.91 -12.33
CA PRO A 293 7.02 20.70 -13.14
C PRO A 293 6.38 19.84 -14.24
N SER A 294 5.14 20.13 -14.62
CA SER A 294 4.50 19.47 -15.77
C SER A 294 3.42 20.31 -16.44
N SER A 295 3.07 19.96 -17.69
CA SER A 295 1.94 20.59 -18.38
C SER A 295 0.63 20.39 -17.63
N GLU A 296 0.41 19.19 -17.07
CA GLU A 296 -0.78 18.86 -16.28
C GLU A 296 -0.87 19.73 -15.04
N ALA A 297 0.23 19.87 -14.28
CA ALA A 297 0.30 20.75 -13.13
C ALA A 297 0.00 22.21 -13.51
N ASN A 298 0.58 22.71 -14.61
CA ASN A 298 0.35 24.08 -15.07
C ASN A 298 -1.10 24.33 -15.53
N GLU A 299 -1.79 23.31 -16.06
CA GLU A 299 -3.17 23.40 -16.53
C GLU A 299 -4.18 23.28 -15.39
N ASN A 300 -3.98 22.33 -14.47
CA ASN A 300 -4.96 21.96 -13.44
C ASN A 300 -4.64 22.50 -12.04
N PHE A 301 -3.34 22.71 -11.72
CA PHE A 301 -2.84 23.04 -10.38
C PHE A 301 -1.84 24.21 -10.42
N ARG A 302 -2.26 25.31 -11.05
CA ARG A 302 -1.38 26.43 -11.43
C ARG A 302 -0.63 27.08 -10.26
N ASP A 303 -1.29 27.23 -9.12
CA ASP A 303 -0.68 27.87 -7.94
C ASP A 303 0.42 26.97 -7.35
N ASP A 304 0.16 25.66 -7.25
CA ASP A 304 1.13 24.66 -6.79
C ASP A 304 2.32 24.54 -7.77
N GLU A 305 2.06 24.54 -9.08
CA GLU A 305 3.10 24.58 -10.12
C GLU A 305 3.96 25.84 -10.01
N THR A 306 3.34 27.00 -9.80
CA THR A 306 4.07 28.26 -9.63
C THR A 306 4.96 28.21 -8.39
N ALA A 307 4.45 27.68 -7.28
CA ALA A 307 5.24 27.52 -6.07
C ALA A 307 6.43 26.57 -6.29
N PHE A 308 6.20 25.43 -6.96
CA PHE A 308 7.25 24.48 -7.28
C PHE A 308 8.32 25.06 -8.20
N LEU A 309 7.92 25.82 -9.23
CA LEU A 309 8.86 26.47 -10.15
C LEU A 309 9.72 27.53 -9.45
N ASN A 310 9.16 28.29 -8.51
CA ASN A 310 9.93 29.24 -7.70
C ASN A 310 10.93 28.49 -6.79
N PHE A 311 10.50 27.41 -6.13
CA PHE A 311 11.38 26.56 -5.34
C PHE A 311 12.54 26.02 -6.19
N LYS A 312 12.23 25.44 -7.35
CA LYS A 312 13.22 24.91 -8.30
C LYS A 312 14.19 26.00 -8.76
N GLN A 313 13.69 27.18 -9.10
CA GLN A 313 14.53 28.31 -9.51
C GLN A 313 15.49 28.76 -8.40
N ASP A 314 15.03 28.77 -7.15
CA ASP A 314 15.87 29.06 -6.00
C ASP A 314 16.98 28.03 -5.83
N VAL A 315 16.67 26.74 -5.96
CA VAL A 315 17.67 25.66 -5.92
C VAL A 315 18.74 25.84 -7.00
N GLU A 316 18.31 26.03 -8.25
CA GLU A 316 19.21 26.17 -9.41
C GLU A 316 20.07 27.44 -9.35
N THR A 317 19.57 28.51 -8.74
CA THR A 317 20.31 29.77 -8.62
C THR A 317 21.50 29.65 -7.66
N TYR A 318 21.30 28.97 -6.53
CA TYR A 318 22.35 28.80 -5.51
C TYR A 318 23.24 27.58 -5.79
N PHE A 319 22.72 26.57 -6.50
CA PHE A 319 23.43 25.34 -6.83
C PHE A 319 23.26 24.99 -8.33
N PRO A 320 23.99 25.69 -9.24
CA PRO A 320 23.77 25.58 -10.69
C PRO A 320 24.00 24.19 -11.30
N ASN A 321 24.69 23.31 -10.58
CA ASN A 321 24.93 21.93 -11.01
C ASN A 321 23.76 20.98 -10.67
N PHE A 322 22.75 21.43 -9.91
CA PHE A 322 21.62 20.63 -9.41
C PHE A 322 20.31 21.06 -10.07
N ASN A 323 20.16 20.76 -11.36
CA ASN A 323 19.03 21.16 -12.20
C ASN A 323 17.91 20.12 -12.30
N SER A 324 18.01 19.03 -11.54
CA SER A 324 17.13 17.86 -11.65
C SER A 324 16.19 17.79 -10.45
N VAL A 325 15.47 18.87 -10.14
CA VAL A 325 14.44 18.89 -9.10
C VAL A 325 13.12 18.42 -9.70
N ILE A 326 12.61 17.30 -9.23
CA ILE A 326 11.34 16.69 -9.68
C ILE A 326 10.44 16.49 -8.47
N GLY A 327 9.17 16.84 -8.61
CA GLY A 327 8.15 16.65 -7.59
C GLY A 327 7.06 15.68 -8.04
N THR A 328 6.49 14.96 -7.09
CA THR A 328 5.28 14.15 -7.25
C THR A 328 4.29 14.57 -6.18
N GLY A 329 3.20 15.20 -6.58
CA GLY A 329 2.13 15.64 -5.69
C GLY A 329 0.97 14.65 -5.70
N ARG A 330 0.51 14.24 -4.52
CA ARG A 330 -0.71 13.45 -4.33
C ARG A 330 -1.87 14.38 -3.99
N TYR A 331 -2.93 14.31 -4.78
CA TYR A 331 -4.13 15.13 -4.65
C TYR A 331 -5.30 14.30 -4.16
N GLN A 332 -6.13 14.89 -3.29
CA GLN A 332 -7.47 14.43 -2.99
C GLN A 332 -8.45 15.50 -3.47
N GLY A 333 -9.17 15.22 -4.56
CA GLY A 333 -9.88 16.25 -5.31
C GLY A 333 -8.90 17.26 -5.88
N ASP A 334 -9.16 18.54 -5.63
CA ASP A 334 -8.30 19.64 -6.08
C ASP A 334 -7.26 20.05 -5.04
N GLN A 335 -7.16 19.33 -3.92
CA GLN A 335 -6.29 19.69 -2.80
C GLN A 335 -5.05 18.78 -2.76
N LEU A 336 -3.88 19.40 -2.83
CA LEU A 336 -2.59 18.74 -2.59
C LEU A 336 -2.53 18.26 -1.13
N THR A 337 -2.19 16.99 -0.92
CA THR A 337 -2.12 16.35 0.40
C THR A 337 -0.71 15.92 0.78
N ASN A 338 0.10 15.55 -0.22
CA ASN A 338 1.50 15.20 -0.03
C ASN A 338 2.32 15.67 -1.25
N LEU A 339 3.51 16.21 -1.01
CA LEU A 339 4.47 16.56 -2.04
C LEU A 339 5.79 15.86 -1.76
N LYS A 340 6.14 14.89 -2.62
CA LYS A 340 7.47 14.29 -2.64
C LYS A 340 8.37 15.05 -3.62
N ILE A 341 9.58 15.39 -3.21
CA ILE A 341 10.58 16.08 -4.06
C ILE A 341 11.85 15.25 -4.09
N ASP A 342 12.26 14.85 -5.28
CA ASP A 342 13.52 14.16 -5.53
C ASP A 342 14.56 15.13 -6.10
N ILE A 343 15.73 15.20 -5.45
CA ILE A 343 16.84 16.05 -5.83
C ILE A 343 18.12 15.21 -5.95
N PRO A 344 18.36 14.57 -7.12
CA PRO A 344 19.65 13.98 -7.43
C PRO A 344 20.74 15.06 -7.62
N ILE A 345 21.85 14.88 -6.92
CA ILE A 345 23.00 15.78 -6.91
C ILE A 345 24.31 15.04 -7.19
N GLN A 346 25.35 15.81 -7.51
CA GLN A 346 26.72 15.30 -7.56
C GLN A 346 27.40 15.54 -6.21
N PHE A 347 27.99 14.48 -5.64
CA PHE A 347 28.65 14.59 -4.34
C PHE A 347 30.04 15.23 -4.48
N TYR A 348 30.23 16.39 -3.86
CA TYR A 348 31.52 17.09 -3.81
C TYR A 348 32.10 17.20 -2.39
N GLY A 349 31.29 16.99 -1.36
CA GLY A 349 31.75 16.93 0.02
C GLY A 349 30.65 17.12 1.05
N LYS A 350 30.85 16.57 2.25
CA LYS A 350 29.84 16.55 3.33
C LYS A 350 29.37 17.93 3.77
N ALA A 351 30.28 18.90 3.86
CA ALA A 351 29.94 20.26 4.26
C ALA A 351 29.02 20.96 3.25
N GLU A 352 29.18 20.64 1.96
CA GLU A 352 28.30 21.15 0.90
C GLU A 352 26.89 20.56 1.02
N ILE A 353 26.77 19.24 1.30
CA ILE A 353 25.49 18.60 1.58
C ILE A 353 24.77 19.26 2.75
N VAL A 354 25.46 19.49 3.88
CA VAL A 354 24.86 20.13 5.05
C VAL A 354 24.35 21.53 4.72
N GLY A 355 25.15 22.35 4.03
CA GLY A 355 24.73 23.69 3.62
C GLY A 355 23.57 23.67 2.61
N PHE A 356 23.59 22.72 1.67
CA PHE A 356 22.53 22.51 0.70
C PHE A 356 21.21 22.13 1.38
N THR A 357 21.22 21.11 2.23
CA THR A 357 20.02 20.65 2.95
C THR A 357 19.44 21.75 3.85
N GLN A 358 20.29 22.55 4.52
CA GLN A 358 19.83 23.72 5.28
C GLN A 358 19.13 24.76 4.42
N PHE A 359 19.68 25.03 3.22
CA PHE A 359 19.08 25.94 2.27
C PHE A 359 17.71 25.42 1.78
N ILE A 360 17.64 24.14 1.39
CA ILE A 360 16.39 23.51 0.96
C ILE A 360 15.33 23.61 2.05
N ALA A 361 15.65 23.19 3.28
CA ALA A 361 14.71 23.22 4.40
C ALA A 361 14.13 24.62 4.63
N GLY A 362 14.94 25.67 4.55
CA GLY A 362 14.46 27.05 4.65
C GLY A 362 13.51 27.44 3.50
N ARG A 363 13.83 27.04 2.27
CA ARG A 363 13.00 27.34 1.09
C ARG A 363 11.67 26.60 1.10
N LEU A 364 11.60 25.40 1.67
CA LEU A 364 10.34 24.69 1.82
C LEU A 364 9.33 25.47 2.68
N ILE A 365 9.82 26.10 3.76
CA ILE A 365 9.00 26.92 4.67
C ILE A 365 8.52 28.19 3.95
N ASP A 366 9.38 28.82 3.16
CA ASP A 366 9.06 30.07 2.47
C ASP A 366 8.12 29.88 1.28
N GLN A 367 8.25 28.75 0.56
CA GLN A 367 7.62 28.56 -0.74
C GLN A 367 6.34 27.72 -0.72
N PHE A 368 6.19 26.81 0.25
CA PHE A 368 5.04 25.91 0.32
C PHE A 368 4.21 26.15 1.59
N PRO A 369 2.88 26.09 1.51
CA PRO A 369 2.01 26.25 2.67
C PRO A 369 2.18 25.08 3.67
N SER A 370 1.59 25.21 4.86
CA SER A 370 1.73 24.21 5.93
C SER A 370 0.74 23.06 5.84
N TYR A 371 -0.36 23.15 5.08
CA TYR A 371 -1.48 22.21 5.18
C TYR A 371 -1.24 20.81 4.58
N PHE A 372 -0.09 20.57 3.95
CA PHE A 372 0.26 19.28 3.36
C PHE A 372 1.67 18.83 3.76
N ALA A 373 1.87 17.52 3.77
CA ALA A 373 3.15 16.92 4.10
C ALA A 373 4.13 17.03 2.93
N ILE A 374 5.42 17.25 3.23
CA ILE A 374 6.49 17.34 2.24
C ILE A 374 7.61 16.37 2.61
N GLU A 375 8.01 15.54 1.66
CA GLU A 375 9.22 14.72 1.74
C GLU A 375 10.21 15.21 0.68
N VAL A 376 11.45 15.51 1.08
CA VAL A 376 12.54 15.80 0.15
C VAL A 376 13.65 14.76 0.30
N SER A 377 13.90 14.03 -0.78
CA SER A 377 14.98 13.05 -0.89
C SER A 377 16.13 13.63 -1.69
N ILE A 378 17.26 13.87 -1.01
CA ILE A 378 18.49 14.34 -1.66
C ILE A 378 19.41 13.14 -1.82
N THR A 379 19.74 12.80 -3.06
CA THR A 379 20.48 11.56 -3.40
C THR A 379 21.69 11.85 -4.28
N SER A 380 22.70 11.01 -4.21
CA SER A 380 23.85 11.02 -5.13
C SER A 380 24.04 9.66 -5.77
N ALA A 381 25.04 9.53 -6.65
CA ALA A 381 25.45 8.23 -7.20
C ALA A 381 25.89 7.22 -6.11
N ASN A 382 26.21 7.67 -4.90
CA ASN A 382 26.61 6.82 -3.79
C ASN A 382 25.44 6.40 -2.88
N GLY A 383 24.23 6.94 -3.10
CA GLY A 383 23.06 6.64 -2.28
C GLY A 383 22.42 7.91 -1.68
N PRO A 384 21.59 7.76 -0.62
CA PRO A 384 20.91 8.88 0.03
C PRO A 384 21.90 9.77 0.79
N GLU A 385 21.80 11.08 0.62
CA GLU A 385 22.68 12.08 1.26
C GLU A 385 21.97 12.81 2.40
N ALA A 386 20.69 13.16 2.19
CA ALA A 386 19.85 13.79 3.18
C ALA A 386 18.37 13.51 2.96
N LEU A 387 17.60 13.60 4.05
CA LEU A 387 16.15 13.51 4.06
C LEU A 387 15.60 14.72 4.79
N ILE A 388 14.59 15.37 4.22
CA ILE A 388 13.82 16.43 4.88
C ILE A 388 12.36 15.99 4.91
N LEU A 389 11.76 15.98 6.09
CA LEU A 389 10.35 15.66 6.29
C LEU A 389 9.68 16.87 6.93
N LYS A 390 8.52 17.26 6.42
CA LYS A 390 7.66 18.28 7.04
C LYS A 390 6.26 17.71 7.06
N GLU A 391 5.74 17.40 8.24
CA GLU A 391 4.36 16.93 8.36
C GLU A 391 3.36 18.08 8.12
N SER A 392 2.10 17.72 7.87
CA SER A 392 1.03 18.71 7.75
C SER A 392 0.88 19.51 9.05
N GLU A 393 0.64 20.81 8.92
CA GLU A 393 0.53 21.81 9.97
C GLU A 393 1.80 22.06 10.80
N GLU A 394 2.91 21.38 10.50
CA GLU A 394 4.20 21.65 11.13
C GLU A 394 4.90 22.87 10.50
N THR A 395 5.48 23.71 11.37
CA THR A 395 6.20 24.91 10.94
C THR A 395 7.68 24.64 10.63
N GLU A 396 8.27 23.63 11.27
CA GLU A 396 9.69 23.32 11.14
C GLU A 396 9.86 21.90 10.59
N PRO A 397 10.65 21.69 9.52
CA PRO A 397 10.90 20.37 9.00
C PRO A 397 11.90 19.60 9.88
N PHE A 398 11.70 18.28 10.00
CA PHE A 398 12.74 17.36 10.41
C PHE A 398 13.80 17.22 9.31
N VAL A 399 15.07 17.27 9.70
CA VAL A 399 16.20 17.16 8.77
C VAL A 399 17.16 16.08 9.24
N HIS A 400 17.43 15.12 8.36
CA HIS A 400 18.42 14.07 8.56
C HIS A 400 19.52 14.13 7.49
N ILE A 401 20.75 13.95 7.93
CA ILE A 401 21.93 13.85 7.08
C ILE A 401 22.52 12.45 7.25
N TYR A 402 22.61 11.68 6.16
CA TYR A 402 23.06 10.27 6.21
C TYR A 402 24.56 10.19 6.44
N GLU A 403 25.01 9.48 7.46
CA GLU A 403 26.43 9.21 7.68
C GLU A 403 26.87 7.98 6.86
N HIS A 404 27.96 8.11 6.11
CA HIS A 404 28.56 7.03 5.28
C HIS A 404 30.04 6.86 5.60
#